data_AF-A0A518LIY7-F1
#
_entry.id   AF-A0A518LIY7-F1
#
_cell.length_a   1.000
_cell.length_b   1.000
_cell.length_c   1.000
_cell.angle_alpha   90.00
_cell.angle_beta   90.00
_cell.angle_gamma   90.00
#
_symmetry.space_group_name_H-M   'P 1'
#
loop_
_entity.id
_entity.type
_entity.pdbx_description
1 polymer ?
#
loop_
_entity_poly.entity_id
_entity_poly.type
_entity_poly.pdbx_seq_one_letter_code
_entity_poly.pdbx_strand_id
1 'polypeptide(L)' 'MSKDDRFNRHYERQREAKEQARKGLPGEDEAPLPPPVEPIKNPKADPGRNDPCPCGSGKKYKQCCLKKD' A
#
# COMPACT_ATOMS: atom_id res chain seq x y z
N MET A 1 4.04 37.38 1.55
CA MET A 1 4.75 36.14 1.17
C MET A 1 3.91 35.42 0.13
N SER A 2 4.44 35.11 -1.06
CA SER A 2 3.65 34.63 -2.20
C SER A 2 3.13 33.20 -1.98
N LYS A 3 2.01 32.85 -2.62
CA LYS A 3 1.48 31.46 -2.63
C LYS A 3 2.43 30.51 -3.37
N ASP A 4 3.14 31.02 -4.38
CA ASP A 4 4.14 30.28 -5.16
C ASP A 4 5.34 29.84 -4.31
N ASP A 5 5.75 30.65 -3.33
CA ASP A 5 6.82 30.30 -2.38
C ASP A 5 6.47 29.09 -1.51
N ARG A 6 5.19 28.90 -1.17
CA ARG A 6 4.76 27.77 -0.33
C ARG A 6 4.75 26.47 -1.11
N PHE A 7 4.33 26.50 -2.37
CA PHE A 7 4.33 25.34 -3.27
C PHE A 7 5.77 24.86 -3.52
N ASN A 8 6.68 25.77 -3.86
CA ASN A 8 8.09 25.43 -4.09
C ASN A 8 8.76 24.85 -2.85
N ARG A 9 8.52 25.41 -1.66
CA ARG A 9 9.06 24.85 -0.40
C ARG A 9 8.56 23.44 -0.10
N HIS A 10 7.31 23.13 -0.39
CA HIS A 10 6.78 21.78 -0.21
C HIS A 10 7.45 20.79 -1.17
N TYR A 11 7.63 21.18 -2.44
CA TYR A 11 8.30 20.37 -3.45
C TYR A 11 9.76 20.08 -3.09
N GLU A 12 10.51 21.10 -2.65
CA GLU A 12 11.90 20.91 -2.22
C GLU A 12 12.01 20.05 -0.95
N ARG A 13 11.14 20.27 0.05
CA ARG A 13 11.10 19.41 1.25
C ARG A 13 10.82 17.94 0.90
N GLN A 14 9.92 17.69 -0.05
CA GLN A 14 9.63 16.34 -0.53
C GLN A 14 10.86 15.70 -1.21
N ARG A 15 11.62 16.47 -1.99
CA ARG A 15 12.87 16.02 -2.62
C ARG A 15 13.95 15.69 -1.59
N GLU A 16 14.18 16.59 -0.64
CA GLU A 16 15.16 16.40 0.45
C GLU A 16 14.82 15.17 1.31
N ALA A 17 13.55 15.02 1.69
CA ALA A 17 13.10 13.85 2.47
C ALA A 17 13.32 12.53 1.71
N LYS A 18 13.07 12.53 0.39
CA LYS A 18 13.31 11.36 -0.47
C LYS A 18 14.81 11.04 -0.60
N GLU A 19 15.67 12.06 -0.70
CA GLU A 19 17.13 11.88 -0.73
C GLU A 19 17.64 11.33 0.61
N GLN A 20 17.18 11.89 1.73
CA GLN A 20 17.52 11.39 3.07
C GLN A 20 17.07 9.95 3.26
N ALA A 21 15.86 9.59 2.84
CA ALA A 21 15.37 8.21 2.89
C ALA A 21 16.26 7.27 2.07
N ARG A 22 16.71 7.69 0.87
CA ARG A 22 17.65 6.91 0.06
C ARG A 22 19.00 6.72 0.74
N LYS A 23 19.53 7.75 1.40
CA LYS A 23 20.81 7.68 2.15
C LYS A 23 20.73 6.78 3.39
N GLY A 24 19.54 6.57 3.95
CA GLY A 24 19.32 5.69 5.11
C GLY A 24 19.04 4.22 4.77
N LEU A 25 19.04 3.85 3.49
CA LEU A 25 18.90 2.45 3.08
C LEU A 25 20.24 1.70 3.27
N PRO A 26 20.22 0.43 3.68
CA PRO A 26 21.42 -0.38 3.77
C PRO A 26 22.11 -0.47 2.41
N GLY A 27 23.44 -0.35 2.41
CA GLY A 27 24.26 -0.46 1.21
C GLY A 27 24.29 -1.90 0.66
N GLU A 28 24.80 -2.05 -0.56
CA GLU A 28 24.93 -3.36 -1.22
C GLU A 28 25.88 -4.33 -0.50
N ASP A 29 26.82 -3.80 0.30
CA ASP A 29 27.78 -4.56 1.09
C ASP A 29 27.22 -5.07 2.44
N GLU A 30 26.02 -4.64 2.83
CA GLU A 30 25.39 -5.05 4.08
C GLU A 30 24.56 -6.33 3.88
N ALA A 31 24.46 -7.16 4.92
CA ALA A 31 23.71 -8.41 4.82
C ALA A 31 22.25 -8.13 4.40
N PRO A 32 21.70 -8.86 3.41
CA PRO A 32 20.34 -8.63 2.94
C PRO A 32 19.35 -8.80 4.10
N LEU A 33 18.36 -7.93 4.14
CA LEU A 33 17.27 -8.04 5.11
C LEU A 33 16.64 -9.43 5.02
N PRO A 34 16.22 -10.02 6.15
CA PRO A 34 15.45 -11.25 6.11
C PRO A 34 14.19 -11.04 5.23
N PRO A 35 13.74 -12.08 4.51
CA PRO A 35 12.54 -11.96 3.69
C PRO A 35 11.35 -11.51 4.56
N PRO A 36 10.43 -10.70 4.01
CA PRO A 36 9.25 -10.27 4.74
C PRO A 36 8.46 -11.48 5.21
N VAL A 37 8.08 -11.49 6.49
CA VAL A 37 7.19 -12.53 7.01
C VAL A 37 5.85 -12.49 6.28
N GLU A 38 5.33 -13.67 5.94
CA GLU A 38 4.02 -13.73 5.28
C GLU A 38 2.92 -13.21 6.23
N PRO A 39 1.97 -12.41 5.74
CA PRO A 39 0.86 -11.94 6.54
C PRO A 39 -0.04 -13.12 6.95
N ILE A 40 -0.38 -13.19 8.24
CA ILE A 40 -1.34 -14.18 8.77
C ILE A 40 -2.73 -13.90 8.16
N LYS A 41 -3.26 -14.85 7.40
CA LYS A 41 -4.61 -14.80 6.82
C LYS A 41 -5.54 -15.71 7.62
N ASN A 42 -6.70 -15.22 8.03
CA ASN A 42 -7.75 -16.08 8.60
C ASN A 42 -8.52 -16.77 7.47
N PRO A 43 -8.39 -18.10 7.27
CA PRO A 43 -9.07 -18.80 6.19
C PRO A 43 -10.59 -18.85 6.38
N LYS A 44 -11.09 -18.54 7.58
CA LYS A 44 -12.52 -18.48 7.90
C LYS A 44 -13.11 -17.07 7.83
N ALA A 45 -12.32 -16.06 7.45
CA ALA A 45 -12.85 -14.71 7.29
C ALA A 45 -13.81 -14.66 6.11
N ASP A 46 -14.87 -13.86 6.25
CA ASP A 46 -15.77 -13.56 5.15
C ASP A 46 -15.01 -12.93 3.98
N PRO A 47 -15.44 -13.18 2.73
CA PRO A 47 -14.80 -12.58 1.56
C PRO A 47 -14.81 -11.05 1.66
N GLY A 48 -13.66 -10.44 1.39
CA GLY A 48 -13.56 -9.00 1.32
C GLY A 48 -14.46 -8.44 0.21
N ARG A 49 -14.86 -7.17 0.36
CA ARG A 49 -15.78 -6.49 -0.55
C ARG A 49 -15.38 -6.61 -2.04
N ASN A 50 -14.08 -6.62 -2.33
CA ASN A 50 -13.57 -6.71 -3.71
C ASN A 50 -13.18 -8.12 -4.15
N ASP A 51 -13.20 -9.10 -3.25
CA ASP A 51 -12.78 -10.47 -3.54
C ASP A 51 -13.78 -11.16 -4.49
N PRO A 52 -13.36 -12.21 -5.22
CA PRO A 52 -14.28 -13.02 -6.01
C PRO A 52 -15.39 -13.59 -5.14
N CYS A 53 -16.63 -13.52 -5.63
CA CYS A 53 -17.79 -13.95 -4.87
C CYS A 53 -17.82 -15.49 -4.74
N PRO A 54 -17.97 -16.06 -3.53
CA PRO A 54 -17.92 -17.50 -3.30
C PRO A 54 -19.08 -18.28 -3.95
N CYS A 55 -20.13 -17.61 -4.44
CA CYS A 55 -21.25 -18.24 -5.15
C CYS A 55 -20.92 -18.68 -6.59
N GLY A 56 -19.68 -18.51 -7.05
CA GLY A 56 -19.24 -18.94 -8.39
C GLY A 56 -19.68 -18.01 -9.53
N SER A 57 -20.26 -16.84 -9.24
CA SER A 57 -20.74 -15.92 -10.27
C SER A 57 -19.64 -15.21 -11.08
N GLY A 58 -18.36 -15.33 -10.68
CA GLY A 58 -17.23 -14.59 -11.25
C GLY A 58 -17.22 -13.08 -10.96
N LYS A 59 -18.23 -12.55 -10.25
CA LYS A 59 -18.33 -11.13 -9.87
C LYS A 59 -17.60 -10.86 -8.55
N LYS A 60 -17.24 -9.60 -8.30
CA LYS A 60 -16.77 -9.16 -6.97
C LYS A 60 -17.87 -9.34 -5.93
N TYR A 61 -17.53 -9.70 -4.69
CA TYR A 61 -18.48 -9.94 -3.61
C TYR A 61 -19.46 -8.75 -3.43
N LYS A 62 -18.96 -7.51 -3.49
CA LYS A 62 -19.76 -6.26 -3.48
C LYS A 62 -20.74 -6.03 -4.61
N GLN A 63 -20.63 -6.78 -5.69
CA GLN A 63 -21.50 -6.69 -6.86
C GLN A 63 -22.39 -7.93 -6.98
N CYS A 64 -22.30 -8.86 -6.03
CA CYS A 64 -23.04 -10.10 -6.03
C CYS A 64 -23.73 -10.29 -4.68
N CYS A 65 -23.29 -11.25 -3.85
CA CYS A 65 -23.97 -11.62 -2.61
C CYS A 65 -24.09 -10.46 -1.62
N LEU A 66 -23.07 -9.61 -1.46
CA LEU A 66 -23.12 -8.47 -0.53
C LEU A 66 -24.17 -7.39 -0.88
N LYS A 67 -24.73 -7.39 -2.10
CA LYS A 67 -25.84 -6.50 -2.48
C LYS A 67 -27.21 -7.18 -2.36
N LYS A 68 -27.22 -8.50 -2.19
CA LYS A 68 -28.44 -9.30 -2.08
C LYS A 68 -28.85 -9.52 -0.62
N ASP A 69 -27.97 -9.19 0.32
CA ASP A 69 -28.23 -9.08 1.76
C ASP A 69 -28.67 -7.64 2.13
#